data_AF-A0A7Y4QKG1-F1
#
_entry.id   AF-A0A7Y4QKG1-F1
#
_cell.length_a   1.000
_cell.length_b   1.000
_cell.length_c   1.000
_cell.angle_alpha   90.00
_cell.angle_beta   90.00
_cell.angle_gamma   90.00
#
_symmetry.space_group_name_H-M   'P 1'
#
loop_
_entity.id
_entity.type
_entity.pdbx_description
1 polymer ?
#
loop_
_entity_poly.entity_id
_entity_poly.type
_entity_poly.pdbx_seq_one_letter_code
_entity_poly.pdbx_strand_id
1 'polypeptide(L)'
;MKQRFYLYQRRGTYYLQDSRTGRQQSLETRDRSTAHRLLELKRQTAADPSYNQFILKTCLATQDPLLPKRTWQTVMDQIQTHGKDSSRCRYVRAMKSRSFNSIRNIKLVETTAEDFLVVLS
;
A
#
# COMPACT_ATOMS: atom_id res chain seq x y z
N MET A 1 18.66 11.14 22.40
CA MET A 1 17.73 11.63 21.34
C MET A 1 16.35 11.86 21.96
N LYS A 2 15.72 13.04 21.79
CA LYS A 2 14.35 13.28 22.26
C LYS A 2 13.35 12.57 21.33
N GLN A 3 12.46 11.76 21.88
CA GLN A 3 11.40 11.09 21.12
C GLN A 3 10.41 12.12 20.58
N ARG A 4 10.10 12.08 19.28
CA ARG A 4 9.21 13.08 18.63
C ARG A 4 7.73 12.95 19.04
N PHE A 5 7.26 11.72 19.30
CA PHE A 5 5.86 11.46 19.63
C PHE A 5 5.73 10.96 21.07
N TYR A 6 4.75 11.52 21.78
CA TYR A 6 4.41 11.18 23.16
C TYR A 6 2.96 10.75 23.26
N LEU A 7 2.70 9.80 24.16
CA LEU A 7 1.35 9.30 24.45
C LEU A 7 0.88 9.88 25.78
N TYR A 8 -0.36 10.36 25.81
CA TYR A 8 -1.01 10.82 27.03
C TYR A 8 -2.51 10.52 26.97
N GLN A 9 -3.20 10.63 28.09
CA GLN A 9 -4.62 10.26 28.22
C GLN A 9 -5.45 11.48 28.65
N ARG A 10 -6.64 11.65 28.08
CA ARG A 10 -7.64 12.64 28.51
C ARG A 10 -9.02 11.99 28.54
N ARG A 11 -9.71 12.09 29.68
CA ARG A 11 -11.07 11.55 29.89
C ARG A 11 -11.20 10.08 29.43
N GLY A 12 -10.19 9.27 29.71
CA GLY A 12 -10.17 7.85 29.34
C GLY A 12 -9.62 7.54 27.94
N THR A 13 -9.65 8.48 26.99
CA THR A 13 -9.16 8.29 25.61
C THR A 13 -7.68 8.66 25.48
N TYR A 14 -6.93 7.88 24.72
CA TYR A 14 -5.51 8.13 24.44
C TYR A 14 -5.30 9.10 23.27
N TYR A 15 -4.23 9.89 23.37
CA TYR A 15 -3.83 10.90 22.39
C TYR A 15 -2.32 10.83 22.13
N LEU A 16 -1.93 11.17 20.90
CA LEU A 16 -0.56 11.41 20.51
C LEU A 16 -0.25 12.91 20.45
N GLN A 17 0.89 13.31 20.99
CA GLN A 17 1.44 14.66 20.83
C GLN A 17 2.71 14.60 19.99
N ASP A 18 2.78 15.40 18.92
CA ASP A 18 4.00 15.63 18.16
C ASP A 18 4.76 16.80 18.79
N SER A 19 5.96 16.54 19.33
CA SER A 19 6.79 17.55 19.98
C SER A 19 7.36 18.58 19.02
N ARG A 20 7.38 18.29 17.71
CA ARG A 20 7.89 19.21 16.69
C ARG A 20 6.84 20.21 16.25
N THR A 21 5.57 19.79 16.16
CA THR A 21 4.48 20.63 15.66
C THR A 21 3.53 21.11 16.76
N GLY A 22 3.64 20.56 17.97
CA GLY A 22 2.72 20.79 19.08
C GLY A 22 1.33 20.17 18.87
N ARG A 23 1.07 19.54 17.71
CA ARG A 23 -0.25 19.00 17.36
C ARG A 23 -0.58 17.77 18.20
N GLN A 24 -1.85 17.69 18.55
CA GLN A 24 -2.43 16.61 19.32
C GLN A 24 -3.41 15.85 18.42
N GLN A 25 -3.34 14.52 18.45
CA GLN A 25 -4.21 13.64 17.68
C GLN A 25 -4.86 12.62 18.62
N SER A 26 -6.19 12.52 18.60
CA SER A 26 -6.90 11.45 19.31
C SER A 26 -6.58 10.10 18.66
N LEU A 27 -6.36 9.07 19.47
CA LEU A 27 -6.23 7.68 19.01
C LEU A 27 -7.57 6.93 19.05
N GLU A 28 -8.63 7.58 19.54
CA GLU A 28 -10.00 7.03 19.60
C GLU A 28 -10.11 5.68 20.34
N THR A 29 -9.11 5.36 21.17
CA THR A 29 -9.07 4.14 21.97
C THR A 29 -8.90 4.47 23.44
N ARG A 30 -9.53 3.65 24.29
CA ARG A 30 -9.31 3.63 25.75
C ARG A 30 -8.39 2.50 26.17
N ASP A 31 -8.02 1.61 25.25
CA ASP A 31 -7.10 0.51 25.52
C ASP A 31 -5.65 0.99 25.44
N ARG A 32 -4.92 0.78 26.52
CA ARG A 32 -3.50 1.14 26.65
C ARG A 32 -2.63 0.36 25.68
N SER A 33 -2.91 -0.92 25.45
CA SER A 33 -2.09 -1.78 24.59
C SER A 33 -2.16 -1.31 23.13
N THR A 34 -3.38 -1.07 22.65
CA THR A 34 -3.66 -0.49 21.33
C THR A 34 -3.00 0.88 21.19
N ALA A 35 -3.10 1.74 22.20
CA ALA A 35 -2.51 3.08 22.17
C ALA A 35 -0.97 3.04 22.05
N HIS A 36 -0.29 2.13 22.77
CA HIS A 36 1.15 1.94 22.63
C HIS A 36 1.56 1.41 21.25
N ARG A 37 0.78 0.48 20.68
CA ARG A 37 1.03 -0.03 19.33
C ARG A 37 0.92 1.07 18.27
N LEU A 38 -0.09 1.94 18.38
CA LEU A 38 -0.27 3.08 17.47
C LEU A 38 0.86 4.12 17.61
N LEU A 39 1.33 4.37 18.84
CA LEU A 39 2.50 5.23 19.08
C LEU A 39 3.74 4.68 18.37
N GLU A 40 4.01 3.39 18.51
CA GLU A 40 5.21 2.77 17.94
C GLU A 40 5.15 2.76 16.41
N LEU A 41 3.99 2.40 15.85
CA LEU A 41 3.74 2.51 14.41
C LEU A 41 4.04 3.94 13.93
N LYS A 42 3.52 4.97 14.62
CA LYS A 42 3.73 6.37 14.24
C LYS A 42 5.20 6.77 14.27
N ARG A 43 5.96 6.29 15.26
CA ARG A 43 7.40 6.54 15.38
C ARG A 43 8.17 5.91 14.23
N GLN A 44 7.85 4.66 13.90
CA GLN A 44 8.49 3.90 12.82
C GLN A 44 8.19 4.55 11.46
N THR A 45 6.93 4.89 11.17
CA THR A 45 6.55 5.63 9.95
C THR A 45 7.27 6.98 9.82
N ALA A 46 7.46 7.68 10.94
CA ALA A 46 8.09 9.00 10.92
C ALA A 46 9.61 8.95 10.80
N ALA A 47 10.22 7.85 11.22
CA ALA A 47 11.64 7.57 11.00
C ALA A 47 11.88 7.12 9.55
N ASP A 48 10.99 6.30 9.00
CA ASP A 48 11.06 5.77 7.65
C ASP A 48 9.67 5.76 6.98
N PRO A 49 9.39 6.67 6.03
CA PRO A 49 8.13 6.69 5.28
C PRO A 49 7.84 5.39 4.52
N SER A 50 8.87 4.61 4.15
CA SER A 50 8.71 3.34 3.43
C SER A 50 8.16 2.21 4.33
N TYR A 51 8.24 2.38 5.65
CA TYR A 51 7.78 1.41 6.63
C TYR A 51 6.28 1.07 6.51
N ASN A 52 5.44 2.07 6.21
CA ASN A 52 4.01 1.84 6.00
C ASN A 52 3.73 0.94 4.80
N GLN A 53 4.46 1.14 3.70
CA GLN A 53 4.32 0.31 2.52
C GLN A 53 4.79 -1.12 2.81
N PHE A 54 5.87 -1.27 3.57
CA PHE A 54 6.36 -2.58 3.99
C PHE A 54 5.32 -3.36 4.81
N ILE A 55 4.72 -2.72 5.83
CA ILE A 55 3.66 -3.36 6.63
C ILE A 55 2.47 -3.74 5.77
N LEU A 56 1.98 -2.83 4.92
CA LEU A 56 0.83 -3.10 4.05
C LEU A 56 1.12 -4.28 3.11
N LYS A 57 2.27 -4.28 2.43
CA LYS A 57 2.70 -5.39 1.57
C LYS A 57 2.78 -6.72 2.34
N THR A 58 3.29 -6.69 3.57
CA THR A 58 3.38 -7.88 4.43
C THR A 58 2.00 -8.40 4.83
N CYS A 59 1.10 -7.53 5.27
CA CYS A 59 -0.28 -7.91 5.60
C CYS A 59 -1.01 -8.51 4.39
N LEU A 60 -0.83 -7.92 3.22
CA LEU A 60 -1.40 -8.45 1.97
C LEU A 60 -0.79 -9.81 1.60
N ALA A 61 0.52 -10.01 1.78
CA ALA A 61 1.19 -11.28 1.54
C ALA A 61 0.70 -12.40 2.47
N THR A 62 0.34 -12.08 3.71
CA THR A 62 -0.25 -13.05 4.65
C THR A 62 -1.63 -13.53 4.19
N GLN A 63 -2.41 -12.67 3.54
CA GLN A 63 -3.73 -13.02 3.01
C GLN A 63 -3.64 -13.74 1.66
N ASP A 64 -2.74 -13.30 0.78
CA ASP A 64 -2.45 -13.93 -0.51
C ASP A 64 -0.94 -13.90 -0.79
N PRO A 65 -0.23 -15.02 -0.57
CA PRO A 65 1.22 -15.11 -0.75
C PRO A 65 1.71 -14.85 -2.19
N LEU A 66 0.82 -14.95 -3.17
CA LEU A 66 1.15 -14.69 -4.57
C LEU A 66 1.00 -13.22 -4.94
N LEU A 67 0.17 -12.46 -4.22
CA LEU A 67 -0.08 -11.04 -4.48
C LEU A 67 1.21 -10.18 -4.60
N PRO A 68 2.20 -10.28 -3.69
CA PRO A 68 3.44 -9.51 -3.83
C PRO A 68 4.36 -10.00 -4.97
N LYS A 69 4.05 -11.15 -5.58
CA LYS A 69 4.81 -11.76 -6.69
C LYS A 69 4.16 -11.53 -8.05
N ARG A 70 2.84 -11.33 -8.09
CA ARG A 70 2.11 -11.11 -9.35
C ARG A 70 2.51 -9.77 -9.97
N THR A 71 2.78 -9.81 -11.26
CA THR A 71 3.04 -8.62 -12.08
C THR A 71 1.86 -8.33 -12.99
N TRP A 72 1.89 -7.18 -13.66
CA TRP A 72 0.93 -6.89 -14.72
C TRP A 72 0.99 -7.93 -15.85
N GLN A 73 2.16 -8.47 -16.18
CA GLN A 73 2.26 -9.55 -17.16
C GLN A 73 1.40 -10.76 -16.77
N THR A 74 1.40 -11.16 -15.49
CA THR A 74 0.53 -12.26 -15.01
C THR A 74 -0.95 -11.96 -15.26
N VAL A 75 -1.38 -10.71 -15.04
CA VAL A 75 -2.77 -10.28 -15.29
C VAL A 75 -3.09 -10.27 -16.78
N MET A 76 -2.17 -9.77 -17.60
CA MET A 76 -2.30 -9.71 -19.06
C MET A 76 -2.37 -11.12 -19.67
N ASP A 77 -1.58 -12.06 -19.16
CA ASP A 77 -1.64 -13.46 -19.62
C ASP A 77 -2.97 -14.10 -19.23
N GLN A 78 -3.48 -13.81 -18.04
CA GLN A 78 -4.77 -14.35 -17.60
C GLN A 78 -5.94 -13.79 -18.39
N ILE A 79 -6.03 -12.47 -18.60
CA ILE A 79 -7.18 -11.87 -19.30
C ILE A 79 -7.35 -12.40 -20.73
N GLN A 80 -6.25 -12.82 -21.37
CA GLN A 80 -6.26 -13.43 -22.70
C GLN A 80 -6.95 -14.81 -22.73
N THR A 81 -7.12 -15.49 -21.60
CA THR A 81 -7.80 -16.79 -21.51
C THR A 81 -9.33 -16.66 -21.38
N HIS A 82 -9.82 -15.49 -20.97
CA HIS A 82 -11.22 -15.25 -20.65
C HIS A 82 -12.07 -14.83 -21.87
N GLY A 83 -13.35 -15.22 -21.85
CA GLY A 83 -14.35 -14.82 -22.84
C GLY A 83 -14.45 -15.74 -24.07
N LYS A 84 -15.30 -15.34 -25.01
CA LYS A 84 -15.46 -16.00 -26.32
C LYS A 84 -14.27 -15.68 -27.22
N ASP A 85 -14.06 -16.46 -28.28
CA ASP A 85 -12.86 -16.35 -29.12
C ASP A 85 -12.65 -14.95 -29.73
N SER A 86 -13.73 -14.25 -30.08
CA SER A 86 -13.65 -12.87 -30.56
C SER A 86 -13.12 -11.90 -29.51
N SER A 87 -13.48 -12.09 -28.23
CA SER A 87 -12.95 -11.30 -27.10
C SER A 87 -11.50 -11.65 -26.82
N ARG A 88 -11.13 -12.94 -26.85
CA ARG A 88 -9.74 -13.39 -26.66
C ARG A 88 -8.82 -12.78 -27.72
N CYS A 89 -9.19 -12.80 -28.99
CA CYS A 89 -8.42 -12.17 -30.06
C CYS A 89 -8.20 -10.67 -29.82
N ARG A 90 -9.21 -9.96 -29.32
CA ARG A 90 -9.09 -8.54 -28.95
C ARG A 90 -8.12 -8.34 -27.79
N TYR A 91 -8.22 -9.15 -26.74
CA TYR A 91 -7.31 -9.08 -25.60
C TYR A 91 -5.87 -9.40 -26.00
N VAL A 92 -5.62 -10.47 -26.76
CA VAL A 92 -4.29 -10.82 -27.26
C VAL A 92 -3.68 -9.68 -28.06
N ARG A 93 -4.47 -9.05 -28.94
CA ARG A 93 -4.00 -7.90 -29.73
C ARG A 93 -3.70 -6.68 -28.83
N ALA A 94 -4.59 -6.35 -27.91
CA ALA A 94 -4.41 -5.22 -27.00
C ALA A 94 -3.20 -5.42 -26.08
N MET A 95 -3.06 -6.60 -25.48
CA MET A 95 -1.98 -6.93 -24.54
C MET A 95 -0.61 -7.04 -25.21
N LYS A 96 -0.51 -7.08 -26.54
CA LYS A 96 0.74 -6.94 -27.30
C LYS A 96 1.17 -5.50 -27.54
N SER A 97 0.34 -4.51 -27.20
CA SER A 97 0.67 -3.10 -27.38
C SER A 97 1.94 -2.71 -26.62
N ARG A 98 2.77 -1.87 -27.26
CA ARG A 98 3.99 -1.34 -26.66
C ARG A 98 3.71 -0.41 -25.48
N SER A 99 2.53 0.22 -25.43
CA SER A 99 2.13 1.11 -24.33
C SER A 99 2.19 0.41 -22.97
N PHE A 100 1.94 -0.91 -22.92
CA PHE A 100 1.99 -1.67 -21.68
C PHE A 100 3.40 -2.05 -21.23
N ASN A 101 4.43 -1.88 -22.07
CA ASN A 101 5.79 -2.35 -21.77
C ASN A 101 6.38 -1.73 -20.50
N SER A 102 6.00 -0.49 -20.18
CA SER A 102 6.40 0.20 -18.95
C SER A 102 5.94 -0.53 -17.70
N ILE A 103 4.76 -1.16 -17.72
CA ILE A 103 4.15 -1.75 -16.52
C ILE A 103 4.25 -3.27 -16.42
N ARG A 104 4.56 -3.99 -17.51
CA ARG A 104 4.53 -5.48 -17.57
C ARG A 104 5.21 -6.17 -16.40
N ASN A 105 6.39 -5.67 -16.01
CA ASN A 105 7.21 -6.27 -14.97
C ASN A 105 7.02 -5.63 -13.59
N ILE A 106 6.17 -4.60 -13.48
CA ILE A 106 5.83 -3.98 -12.22
C ILE A 106 4.90 -4.93 -11.44
N LYS A 107 5.21 -5.13 -10.17
CA LYS A 107 4.36 -5.89 -9.24
C LYS A 107 3.07 -5.11 -8.98
N LEU A 108 1.95 -5.83 -8.89
CA LEU A 108 0.64 -5.21 -8.67
C LEU A 108 0.61 -4.33 -7.41
N VAL A 109 1.26 -4.80 -6.34
CA VAL A 109 1.35 -4.08 -5.04
C VAL A 109 2.31 -2.88 -5.04
N GLU A 110 3.00 -2.63 -6.15
CA GLU A 110 3.97 -1.55 -6.32
C GLU A 110 3.52 -0.52 -7.37
N THR A 111 2.40 -0.78 -8.04
CA THR A 111 1.90 0.07 -9.11
C THR A 111 1.38 1.39 -8.56
N THR A 112 1.78 2.50 -9.16
CA THR A 112 1.27 3.85 -8.83
C THR A 112 0.31 4.37 -9.91
N ALA A 113 -0.29 5.53 -9.66
CA ALA A 113 -1.15 6.18 -10.65
C ALA A 113 -0.34 6.64 -11.88
N GLU A 114 0.89 7.11 -11.67
CA GLU A 114 1.80 7.56 -12.72
C GLU A 114 2.14 6.45 -13.71
N ASP A 115 2.30 5.21 -13.23
CA ASP A 115 2.53 4.05 -14.09
C ASP A 115 1.40 3.89 -15.13
N PHE A 116 0.15 4.14 -14.73
CA PHE A 116 -0.99 4.10 -15.65
C PHE A 116 -1.04 5.30 -16.59
N LEU A 117 -0.66 6.49 -16.11
CA LEU A 117 -0.62 7.68 -16.98
C LEU A 117 0.37 7.50 -18.13
N VAL A 118 1.51 6.84 -17.88
CA VAL A 118 2.50 6.51 -18.93
C VAL A 118 1.94 5.51 -19.96
N VAL A 119 1.05 4.61 -19.56
CA VAL A 119 0.41 3.66 -20.49
C VAL A 119 -0.63 4.35 -21.37
N LEU A 120 -1.28 5.39 -20.85
CA LEU A 120 -2.39 6.09 -21.50
C LEU A 120 -1.94 7.27 -22.38
N SER A 121 -0.71 7.74 -22.24
CA SER A 121 -0.08 8.75 -23.09
C SER A 121 0.39 8.17 -24.43
#